data_AF-A0A937TFY3-F1
#
_entry.id   AF-A0A937TFY3-F1
#
_cell.length_a   1.000
_cell.length_b   1.000
_cell.length_c   1.000
_cell.angle_alpha   90.00
_cell.angle_beta   90.00
_cell.angle_gamma   90.00
#
_symmetry.space_group_name_H-M   'P 1'
#
loop_
_entity.id
_entity.type
_entity.pdbx_description
1 polymer ?
#
loop_
_entity_poly.entity_id
_entity_poly.type
_entity_poly.pdbx_seq_one_letter_code
_entity_poly.pdbx_strand_id
1 'polypeptide(L)'
;MKSVQNGMNTLTTEITNISQHGFWIYYSGKEYFVAFSDFPWFKDCTLSTLFNFDADKFGNFHWNDLDVDLNIEILENPEKYPLIANQ
;
A
#
# COMPACT_ATOMS: atom_id res chain seq x y z
N MET A 1 -18.30 22.54 -3.67
CA MET A 1 -17.36 22.48 -2.54
C MET A 1 -15.95 22.52 -3.13
N LYS A 2 -15.12 23.47 -2.71
CA LYS A 2 -13.73 23.60 -3.18
C LYS A 2 -12.89 22.56 -2.44
N SER A 3 -12.35 21.57 -3.13
CA SER A 3 -11.16 20.88 -2.64
C SER A 3 -9.96 21.56 -3.29
N VAL A 4 -9.26 22.37 -2.51
CA VAL A 4 -7.96 22.93 -2.86
C VAL A 4 -6.95 22.01 -2.20
N GLN A 5 -6.43 21.03 -2.92
CA GLN A 5 -5.23 20.32 -2.47
C GLN A 5 -4.03 20.93 -3.17
N ASN A 6 -3.53 22.02 -2.58
CA ASN A 6 -2.14 22.43 -2.79
C ASN A 6 -1.26 21.59 -1.88
N GLY A 7 -0.50 20.67 -2.46
CA GLY A 7 0.57 19.93 -1.81
C GLY A 7 1.75 19.79 -2.77
N MET A 8 2.68 20.73 -2.67
CA MET A 8 3.93 20.78 -3.41
C MET A 8 4.71 19.46 -3.35
N ASN A 9 5.05 18.90 -4.52
CA ASN A 9 6.29 18.12 -4.73
C ASN A 9 6.52 16.91 -3.78
N THR A 10 5.48 16.17 -3.41
CA THR A 10 5.59 15.03 -2.49
C THR A 10 5.91 13.76 -3.27
N LEU A 11 7.00 13.08 -2.89
CA LEU A 11 7.43 11.74 -3.30
C LEU A 11 6.25 10.92 -3.87
N THR A 12 6.19 10.78 -5.19
CA THR A 12 5.07 10.12 -5.89
C THR A 12 4.99 8.68 -5.41
N THR A 13 4.14 8.45 -4.42
CA THR A 13 3.84 7.10 -3.96
C THR A 13 2.85 6.53 -4.94
N GLU A 14 3.22 5.44 -5.59
CA GLU A 14 2.39 4.87 -6.65
C GLU A 14 2.55 3.36 -6.70
N ILE A 15 1.54 2.71 -7.26
CA ILE A 15 1.63 1.28 -7.58
C ILE A 15 2.24 1.15 -8.97
N THR A 16 3.43 0.57 -9.06
CA THR A 16 4.18 0.51 -10.32
C THR A 16 3.84 -0.72 -11.14
N ASN A 17 3.46 -1.83 -10.50
CA ASN A 17 3.13 -3.07 -11.17
C ASN A 17 2.23 -3.97 -10.32
N ILE A 18 1.46 -4.83 -10.98
CA ILE A 18 0.56 -5.82 -10.36
C ILE A 18 0.75 -7.16 -11.07
N SER A 19 0.88 -8.22 -10.29
CA SER A 19 1.02 -9.59 -10.74
C SER A 19 0.01 -10.50 -10.04
N GLN A 20 -0.08 -11.75 -10.49
CA GLN A 20 -0.89 -12.77 -9.80
C GLN A 20 -0.46 -13.06 -8.35
N HIS A 21 0.75 -12.66 -7.95
CA HIS A 21 1.32 -12.94 -6.63
C HIS A 21 1.26 -11.75 -5.68
N GLY A 22 0.99 -10.55 -6.18
CA GLY A 22 1.13 -9.31 -5.42
C GLY A 22 1.38 -8.10 -6.31
N PHE A 23 1.66 -6.96 -5.69
CA PHE A 23 1.90 -5.69 -6.37
C PHE A 23 3.11 -4.97 -5.78
N TRP A 24 3.59 -3.96 -6.50
CA TRP A 24 4.72 -3.13 -6.07
C TRP A 24 4.23 -1.73 -5.73
N ILE A 25 4.67 -1.21 -4.59
CA ILE A 25 4.51 0.18 -4.19
C ILE A 25 5.87 0.86 -4.32
N TYR A 26 5.95 1.91 -5.12
CA TYR A 26 7.10 2.80 -5.13
C TYR A 26 6.92 3.87 -4.06
N TYR A 27 7.86 3.96 -3.12
CA TYR A 27 7.88 4.96 -2.07
C TYR A 27 9.32 5.42 -1.83
N SER A 28 9.53 6.73 -1.81
CA SER A 28 10.83 7.35 -1.47
C SER A 28 12.05 6.81 -2.25
N GLY A 29 11.89 6.52 -3.55
CA GLY A 29 13.01 6.06 -4.39
C GLY A 29 13.22 4.54 -4.41
N LYS A 30 12.35 3.77 -3.76
CA LYS A 30 12.46 2.30 -3.67
C LYS A 30 11.11 1.65 -3.93
N GLU A 31 11.14 0.48 -4.55
CA GLU A 31 9.96 -0.36 -4.72
C GLU A 31 9.88 -1.40 -3.59
N TYR A 32 8.67 -1.58 -3.08
CA TYR A 32 8.34 -2.56 -2.05
C TYR A 32 7.31 -3.53 -2.62
N PHE A 33 7.61 -4.82 -2.53
CA PHE A 33 6.69 -5.86 -2.98
C PHE A 33 5.72 -6.24 -1.87
N VAL A 34 4.43 -6.20 -2.19
CA VAL A 34 3.32 -6.58 -1.30
C VAL A 34 2.75 -7.90 -1.82
N ALA A 35 3.09 -9.00 -1.14
CA ALA A 35 2.65 -10.33 -1.53
C ALA A 35 1.21 -10.61 -1.09
N PHE A 36 0.37 -11.12 -1.99
CA PHE A 36 -1.01 -11.53 -1.66
C PHE A 36 -1.05 -12.75 -0.72
N SER A 37 0.05 -13.49 -0.57
CA SER A 37 0.15 -14.54 0.45
C SER A 37 0.12 -13.98 1.87
N ASP A 38 0.69 -12.79 2.04
CA ASP A 38 0.88 -12.15 3.35
C ASP A 38 -0.26 -11.16 3.62
N PHE A 39 -0.78 -10.55 2.54
CA PHE A 39 -1.87 -9.58 2.56
C PHE A 39 -3.02 -10.03 1.65
N PRO A 40 -3.78 -11.06 2.04
CA PRO A 40 -4.80 -11.68 1.17
C PRO A 40 -5.96 -10.73 0.83
N TRP A 41 -6.18 -9.68 1.62
CA TRP A 41 -7.26 -8.70 1.40
C TRP A 41 -7.14 -7.96 0.06
N PHE A 42 -5.92 -7.82 -0.46
CA PHE A 42 -5.69 -7.21 -1.77
C PHE A 42 -5.95 -8.16 -2.95
N LYS A 43 -6.04 -9.47 -2.70
CA LYS A 43 -6.17 -10.48 -3.77
C LYS A 43 -7.49 -10.34 -4.54
N ASP A 44 -8.57 -10.01 -3.83
CA ASP A 44 -9.93 -9.94 -4.39
C ASP A 44 -10.43 -8.49 -4.56
N CYS A 45 -9.56 -7.49 -4.35
CA CYS A 45 -9.93 -6.09 -4.51
C CYS A 45 -9.97 -5.65 -5.99
N THR A 46 -10.77 -4.64 -6.29
CA THR A 46 -10.77 -4.05 -7.65
C THR A 46 -9.53 -3.19 -7.85
N LEU A 47 -9.07 -3.03 -9.10
CA LEU A 47 -7.98 -2.12 -9.40
C LEU A 47 -8.29 -0.69 -8.94
N SER A 48 -9.54 -0.23 -9.13
CA SER A 48 -9.95 1.11 -8.67
C SER A 48 -9.73 1.29 -7.17
N THR A 49 -10.07 0.26 -6.38
CA THR A 49 -9.84 0.23 -4.94
C THR A 49 -8.36 0.20 -4.63
N LEU A 50 -7.58 -0.64 -5.32
CA LEU A 50 -6.14 -0.80 -5.10
C LEU A 50 -5.37 0.51 -5.37
N PHE A 51 -5.74 1.27 -6.39
CA PHE A 51 -5.11 2.57 -6.69
C PHE A 51 -5.66 3.73 -5.84
N ASN A 52 -6.77 3.53 -5.12
CA ASN A 52 -7.39 4.54 -4.28
C ASN A 52 -6.91 4.41 -2.83
N PHE A 53 -5.69 4.86 -2.57
CA PHE A 53 -5.09 4.86 -1.23
C PHE A 53 -4.49 6.21 -0.88
N ASP A 54 -4.47 6.51 0.41
CA ASP A 54 -3.78 7.66 0.97
C ASP A 54 -2.39 7.23 1.45
N ALA A 55 -1.37 8.05 1.18
CA ALA A 55 -0.01 7.83 1.65
C ALA A 55 0.46 9.03 2.48
N ASP A 56 1.12 8.76 3.60
CA ASP A 56 1.78 9.80 4.38
C ASP A 56 3.30 9.85 4.15
N LYS A 57 3.92 10.92 4.65
CA LYS A 57 5.39 11.12 4.58
C LYS A 57 6.20 10.18 5.47
N PHE A 58 5.54 9.37 6.29
CA PHE A 58 6.16 8.41 7.19
C PHE A 58 6.14 6.99 6.61
N GLY A 59 5.56 6.81 5.42
CA GLY A 59 5.46 5.52 4.75
C GLY A 59 4.31 4.67 5.26
N ASN A 60 3.26 5.29 5.81
CA ASN A 60 1.98 4.63 6.04
C ASN A 60 1.10 4.79 4.79
N PHE A 61 0.45 3.69 4.41
CA PHE A 61 -0.47 3.59 3.28
C PHE A 61 -1.82 3.10 3.79
N HIS A 62 -2.88 3.84 3.49
CA HIS A 62 -4.22 3.56 3.97
C HIS A 62 -5.20 3.38 2.81
N TRP A 63 -5.81 2.20 2.72
CA TRP A 63 -6.89 1.91 1.78
C TRP A 63 -8.24 2.05 2.48
N ASN A 64 -8.85 3.24 2.41
CA ASN A 64 -10.16 3.52 3.02
C ASN A 64 -11.24 2.51 2.59
N ASP A 65 -11.23 2.12 1.30
CA ASP A 65 -12.22 1.20 0.73
C ASP A 65 -12.04 -0.26 1.20
N LEU A 66 -10.84 -0.64 1.64
CA LEU A 66 -10.52 -1.99 2.16
C LEU A 66 -10.48 -2.03 3.68
N ASP A 67 -10.46 -0.89 4.35
CA ASP A 67 -10.18 -0.77 5.78
C ASP A 67 -8.84 -1.45 6.15
N VAL A 68 -7.82 -1.20 5.32
CA VAL A 68 -6.48 -1.81 5.44
C VAL A 68 -5.41 -0.72 5.53
N ASP A 69 -4.55 -0.87 6.53
CA ASP A 69 -3.34 -0.09 6.73
C ASP A 69 -2.08 -0.92 6.43
N LEU A 70 -1.13 -0.35 5.70
CA LEU A 70 0.22 -0.87 5.53
C LEU A 70 1.26 0.17 5.91
N ASN A 71 2.45 -0.29 6.28
CA ASN A 71 3.60 0.57 6.54
C ASN A 71 4.85 -0.03 5.89
N ILE A 72 5.73 0.82 5.37
CA ILE A 72 7.05 0.44 4.85
C ILE A 72 7.85 -0.44 5.84
N GLU A 73 7.76 -0.23 7.14
CA GLU A 73 8.47 -1.02 8.16
C GLU A 73 8.06 -2.50 8.14
N ILE A 74 6.77 -2.76 7.87
CA ILE A 74 6.22 -4.11 7.73
C ILE A 74 6.75 -4.75 6.45
N LEU A 75 6.82 -3.99 5.35
CA LEU A 75 7.33 -4.46 4.07
C LEU A 75 8.85 -4.70 4.11
N GLU A 76 9.60 -3.95 4.92
CA GLU A 76 11.04 -4.13 5.10
C GLU A 76 11.41 -5.24 6.08
N ASN A 77 10.56 -5.52 7.06
CA ASN A 77 10.82 -6.51 8.10
C ASN A 77 9.60 -7.44 8.29
N PRO A 78 9.18 -8.19 7.25
CA PRO A 78 8.01 -9.05 7.34
C PRO A 78 8.14 -10.09 8.46
N GLU A 79 9.36 -10.53 8.80
CA GLU A 79 9.59 -11.47 9.90
C GLU A 79 9.29 -10.90 11.30
N LYS A 80 9.30 -9.58 11.48
CA LYS A 80 8.99 -8.92 12.77
C LYS A 80 7.50 -8.75 12.99
N TYR A 81 6.73 -8.76 11.91
CA TYR A 81 5.30 -8.61 11.90
C TYR A 81 4.68 -9.85 11.27
N PRO A 82 4.75 -11.02 11.94
CA PRO A 82 4.05 -12.19 11.45
C PRO A 82 2.55 -11.87 11.47
N LEU A 83 2.00 -11.64 10.28
CA LEU A 83 0.58 -11.40 10.04
C LEU A 83 -0.15 -12.74 10.22
N ILE A 84 -0.18 -13.22 11.45
CA ILE A 84 -0.95 -14.39 11.84
C ILE A 84 -2.40 -13.92 11.90
N ALA A 85 -3.07 -13.86 10.75
CA ALA A 85 -4.50 -14.08 10.71
C ALA A 85 -4.72 -15.55 11.04
N ASN A 86 -4.87 -15.87 12.33
CA ASN A 86 -5.36 -17.18 12.73
C ASN A 86 -6.78 -17.33 12.17
N GLN A 87 -6.89 -18.20 11.15
CA GLN A 87 -8.04 -18.93 10.60
C GLN A 87 -9.45 -18.44 10.90
#